data_AF-G9A8E9-F1
#
_entry.id   AF-G9A8E9-F1
#
_cell.length_a   1.000
_cell.length_b   1.000
_cell.length_c   1.000
_cell.angle_alpha   90.00
_cell.angle_beta   90.00
_cell.angle_gamma   90.00
#
_symmetry.space_group_name_H-M   'P 1'
#
loop_
_entity.id
_entity.type
_entity.pdbx_description
1 polymer ?
#
loop_
_entity_poly.entity_id
_entity_poly.type
_entity_poly.pdbx_seq_one_letter_code
_entity_poly.pdbx_strand_id
1 'polypeptide(L)' 'MDPFNSFRDYPILPGHVAILEGVLARALEERNLSIGSEEADQLARRIIKLYQTGVKEPAQLWEMIRTI' A
#
# COMPACT_ATOMS: atom_id res chain seq x y z
N MET A 1 -16.12 -2.90 -17.01
CA MET A 1 -15.54 -3.19 -15.70
C MET A 1 -15.19 -1.87 -15.06
N ASP A 2 -16.04 -1.38 -14.15
CA ASP A 2 -15.84 -0.09 -13.48
C ASP A 2 -14.63 -0.17 -12.54
N PRO A 3 -13.62 0.71 -12.69
CA PRO A 3 -12.43 0.72 -11.83
C PRO A 3 -12.74 1.11 -10.38
N PHE A 4 -13.98 1.54 -10.09
CA PHE A 4 -14.45 1.90 -8.75
C PHE A 4 -15.07 0.73 -7.98
N ASN A 5 -15.27 -0.44 -8.61
CA ASN A 5 -15.84 -1.60 -7.93
C ASN A 5 -14.83 -2.30 -7.00
N SER A 6 -13.53 -2.02 -7.13
CA SER A 6 -12.46 -2.57 -6.29
C SER A 6 -12.64 -2.30 -4.79
N PHE A 7 -13.29 -1.21 -4.40
CA PHE A 7 -13.63 -0.94 -3.00
C PHE A 7 -14.70 -1.89 -2.44
N ARG A 8 -15.59 -2.38 -3.32
CA ARG A 8 -16.66 -3.34 -2.99
C ARG A 8 -16.13 -4.77 -2.96
N ASP A 9 -15.20 -5.09 -3.85
CA ASP A 9 -14.61 -6.42 -3.97
C ASP A 9 -13.49 -6.67 -2.94
N TYR A 10 -12.77 -5.63 -2.51
CA TYR A 10 -11.66 -5.72 -1.55
C TYR A 10 -11.68 -4.58 -0.52
N PRO A 11 -12.61 -4.60 0.45
CA PRO A 11 -12.66 -3.60 1.50
C PRO A 11 -11.40 -3.66 2.38
N ILE A 12 -10.81 -2.48 2.66
CA ILE A 12 -9.74 -2.34 3.65
C ILE A 12 -10.41 -2.38 5.03
N LEU A 13 -10.23 -3.49 5.73
CA LEU A 13 -10.71 -3.65 7.10
C LEU A 13 -9.70 -3.02 8.07
N PRO A 14 -10.11 -2.63 9.29
CA PRO A 14 -9.20 -2.10 10.30
C PRO A 14 -7.98 -3.00 10.55
N GLY A 15 -8.15 -4.32 10.52
CA GLY A 15 -7.04 -5.28 10.65
C GLY A 15 -6.08 -5.29 9.45
N HIS A 16 -6.52 -4.83 8.28
CA HIS A 16 -5.67 -4.69 7.10
C HIS A 16 -4.87 -3.38 7.12
N VAL A 17 -5.37 -2.33 7.79
CA VAL A 17 -4.66 -1.05 7.90
C VAL A 17 -3.31 -1.24 8.56
N ALA A 18 -3.23 -2.01 9.66
CA ALA A 18 -1.97 -2.31 10.34
C ALA A 18 -0.93 -3.01 9.43
N ILE A 19 -1.39 -3.84 8.50
CA ILE A 19 -0.53 -4.51 7.52
C ILE A 19 0.01 -3.49 6.50
N LEU A 20 -0.86 -2.63 5.97
CA LEU A 20 -0.48 -1.61 5.00
C LEU A 20 0.44 -0.56 5.62
N GLU A 21 0.19 -0.16 6.87
CA GLU A 21 1.06 0.71 7.65
C GLU A 21 2.43 0.08 7.90
N GLY A 22 2.49 -1.22 8.23
CA GLY A 22 3.77 -1.93 8.38
C GLY A 22 4.60 -1.97 7.08
N VAL A 23 3.94 -2.16 5.93
CA VAL A 23 4.60 -2.12 4.61
C VAL A 23 5.07 -0.70 4.28
N LEU A 24 4.25 0.31 4.56
CA LEU A 24 4.61 1.72 4.33
C LEU A 24 5.77 2.15 5.23
N ALA A 25 5.72 1.87 6.53
CA ALA A 25 6.76 2.23 7.49
C ALA A 25 8.12 1.67 7.05
N ARG A 26 8.15 0.39 6.67
CA ARG A 26 9.35 -0.24 6.13
C ARG A 26 9.86 0.45 4.86
N ALA A 27 8.94 0.92 3.99
CA ALA A 27 9.29 1.60 2.74
C ALA A 27 9.95 2.96 2.99
N LEU A 28 9.42 3.67 3.98
CA LEU A 28 9.93 4.96 4.41
C LEU A 28 11.29 4.81 5.08
N GLU A 29 11.46 3.81 5.95
CA GLU A 29 12.74 3.52 6.59
C GLU A 29 13.84 3.17 5.57
N GLU A 30 13.58 2.28 4.61
CA GLU A 30 14.58 1.94 3.59
C GLU A 30 14.95 3.12 2.69
N ARG A 31 13.98 3.98 2.37
CA ARG A 31 14.18 5.13 1.48
C ARG A 31 14.59 6.40 2.24
N ASN A 32 14.73 6.34 3.57
CA ASN A 32 14.93 7.51 4.45
C ASN A 32 13.93 8.64 4.17
N LEU A 33 12.68 8.28 3.91
CA LEU A 33 11.60 9.24 3.62
C LEU A 33 10.86 9.62 4.89
N SER A 34 10.46 10.88 4.97
CA SER A 34 9.62 11.37 6.06
C SER A 34 8.16 11.02 5.79
N ILE A 35 7.40 10.61 6.81
CA ILE A 35 6.00 10.17 6.70
C ILE A 35 5.04 11.27 6.18
N GLY A 36 5.49 12.53 6.15
CA GLY A 36 4.77 13.67 5.58
C GLY A 36 5.31 14.18 4.24
N SER A 37 6.24 13.48 3.62
CA SER A 37 6.74 13.86 2.29
C SER A 37 5.76 13.45 1.19
N GLU A 38 5.82 14.11 0.04
CA GLU A 38 4.95 13.78 -1.09
C GLU A 38 5.19 12.34 -1.57
N GLU A 39 6.43 11.88 -1.51
CA GLU A 39 6.84 10.51 -1.83
C GLU A 39 6.20 9.49 -0.88
N ALA A 40 6.07 9.82 0.42
CA ALA A 40 5.38 8.97 1.38
C ALA A 40 3.89 8.84 1.06
N ASP A 41 3.22 9.94 0.71
CA ASP A 41 1.81 9.93 0.29
C ASP A 41 1.62 9.13 -1.01
N GLN A 42 2.54 9.29 -1.97
CA GLN A 42 2.53 8.52 -3.22
C GLN A 42 2.71 7.01 -2.96
N LEU A 43 3.62 6.63 -2.06
CA LEU A 43 3.82 5.23 -1.66
C LEU A 43 2.56 4.65 -0.99
N ALA A 44 1.98 5.39 -0.04
CA ALA A 44 0.76 4.98 0.65
C ALA A 44 -0.40 4.72 -0.32
N ARG A 45 -0.65 5.65 -1.25
CA ARG A 45 -1.67 5.49 -2.30
C ARG A 45 -1.42 4.27 -3.17
N ARG A 46 -0.17 3.99 -3.50
CA ARG A 46 0.21 2.85 -4.36
C ARG A 46 0.00 1.52 -3.66
N ILE A 47 0.39 1.42 -2.38
CA ILE A 47 0.14 0.26 -1.52
C ILE A 47 -1.37 -0.02 -1.43
N ILE A 48 -2.18 1.01 -1.17
CA ILE A 48 -3.65 0.91 -1.11
C ILE A 48 -4.21 0.39 -2.45
N LYS A 49 -3.73 0.94 -3.57
CA LYS A 49 -4.20 0.53 -4.90
C LYS A 49 -3.85 -0.92 -5.20
N LEU A 50 -2.64 -1.37 -4.88
CA LEU A 50 -2.22 -2.76 -5.04
C LEU A 50 -3.10 -3.71 -4.20
N TYR A 51 -3.40 -3.33 -2.97
CA TYR A 51 -4.30 -4.08 -2.10
C TYR A 51 -5.70 -4.21 -2.71
N GLN A 52 -6.22 -3.12 -3.27
CA GLN A 52 -7.52 -3.08 -3.95
C GLN A 52 -7.56 -3.86 -5.26
N THR A 53 -6.40 -4.10 -5.89
CA THR A 53 -6.30 -5.02 -7.04
C THR A 53 -6.24 -6.50 -6.67
N GLY A 54 -6.21 -6.81 -5.36
CA GLY A 54 -6.21 -8.18 -4.84
C GLY A 54 -4.86 -8.64 -4.27
N VAL A 55 -3.84 -7.78 -4.22
CA VAL A 55 -2.53 -8.12 -3.61
C VAL A 55 -2.64 -7.99 -2.09
N LYS A 56 -2.91 -9.10 -1.40
CA LYS A 56 -3.13 -9.11 0.05
C LYS A 56 -1.87 -9.41 0.87
N GLU A 57 -0.85 -9.97 0.23
CA GLU A 57 0.37 -10.40 0.91
C GLU A 57 1.33 -9.22 1.12
N PRO A 58 1.72 -8.90 2.37
CA PRO A 58 2.63 -7.79 2.66
C PRO A 58 3.97 -7.92 1.94
N ALA A 59 4.50 -9.13 1.79
CA ALA A 59 5.74 -9.39 1.06
C ALA A 59 5.61 -9.08 -0.44
N GLN A 60 4.47 -9.37 -1.06
CA GLN A 60 4.23 -9.06 -2.48
C GLN A 60 4.04 -7.55 -2.68
N LEU A 61 3.28 -6.90 -1.80
CA LEU A 61 3.14 -5.44 -1.80
C LEU A 61 4.51 -4.77 -1.72
N TRP A 62 5.36 -5.28 -0.82
CA TRP A 62 6.72 -4.83 -0.63
C TRP A 62 7.59 -4.99 -1.88
N GLU A 63 7.61 -6.17 -2.51
CA GLU A 63 8.39 -6.38 -3.72
C GLU A 63 7.93 -5.46 -4.87
N MET A 64 6.62 -5.28 -5.01
CA MET A 64 6.06 -4.41 -6.05
C MET A 64 6.41 -2.94 -5.88
N ILE A 65 6.49 -2.43 -4.64
CA ILE A 65 6.93 -1.06 -4.39
C ILE A 65 8.45 -0.92 -4.44
N ARG A 66 9.22 -1.98 -4.17
CA ARG A 66 10.70 -1.96 -4.21
C ARG A 66 11.26 -1.99 -5.63
N THR A 67 10.55 -2.61 -6.58
CA THR A 67 11.01 -2.79 -7.97
C THR A 67 10.90 -1.50 -8.82
N ILE A 68 10.64 -0.35 -8.20
CA ILE A 68 10.61 0.98 -8.82
C ILE A 68 11.77 1.82 -8.29
#